data_AF-A0A970AG61-F1
#
_entry.id   AF-A0A970AG61-F1
#
_cell.length_a   1.000
_cell.length_b   1.000
_cell.length_c   1.000
_cell.angle_alpha   90.00
_cell.angle_beta   90.00
_cell.angle_gamma   90.00
#
_symmetry.space_group_name_H-M   'P 1'
#
loop_
_entity.id
_entity.type
_entity.pdbx_description
1 polymer ?
#
loop_
_entity_poly.entity_id
_entity_poly.type
_entity_poly.pdbx_seq_one_letter_code
_entity_poly.pdbx_strand_id
1 'polypeptide(L)'
;MARIFPETPPEDGVSAEIKVYRALEKLTDDYIVFYNLEWLCRGEAAALELPDFIEGPPPVKYPLGEIDFVVLDPQFGCFVIEVKGGLIKLEDGTWFSVDRQGEWHRIDNPILQARKNMYALIGKLREMPRFRNRYLYAGYGAILPDVASPHRDFGLGAPIELFGFAGDLDDPRLYLSRLRSQWLHLWQSRSSDPGKRYAATGLSSEDCGYIIRALAPSMELRRPTSAGDKHPGKPGAHCQADPGAVQAAAVPFPDQEGTDQRRCRHRQDHAGLSKGAPSGPPGLRHLVYLPQQAFG
;
A
#
# COMPACT_ATOMS: atom_id res chain seq x y z
N MET A 1 18.48 -18.77 3.96
CA MET A 1 17.82 -17.99 2.89
C MET A 1 16.44 -17.63 3.38
N ALA A 2 15.96 -16.44 3.04
CA ALA A 2 14.65 -15.98 3.50
C ALA A 2 13.54 -16.85 2.94
N ARG A 3 12.40 -16.85 3.64
CA ARG A 3 11.19 -17.53 3.15
C ARG A 3 10.44 -16.57 2.23
N ILE A 4 10.51 -16.78 0.92
CA ILE A 4 9.88 -15.91 -0.07
C ILE A 4 8.63 -16.54 -0.67
N PHE A 5 7.62 -15.71 -0.92
CA PHE A 5 6.33 -16.11 -1.49
C PHE A 5 6.02 -15.24 -2.73
N PRO A 6 5.80 -15.83 -3.91
CA PRO A 6 6.01 -17.24 -4.25
C PRO A 6 7.50 -17.66 -4.13
N GLU A 7 7.76 -18.96 -3.95
CA GLU A 7 9.13 -19.52 -3.82
C GLU A 7 9.99 -19.35 -5.07
N THR A 8 9.35 -19.19 -6.22
CA THR A 8 9.98 -18.83 -7.49
C THR A 8 9.25 -17.64 -8.08
N PRO A 9 9.97 -16.68 -8.68
CA PRO A 9 9.31 -15.58 -9.37
C PRO A 9 8.47 -16.13 -10.55
N PRO A 10 7.36 -15.45 -10.90
CA PRO A 10 6.45 -15.88 -11.96
C PRO A 10 7.06 -15.76 -13.36
N GLU A 11 8.06 -14.91 -13.55
CA GLU A 11 8.77 -14.74 -14.82
C GLU A 11 10.29 -14.88 -14.64
N ASP A 12 10.91 -15.55 -15.61
CA ASP A 12 12.37 -15.53 -15.77
C ASP A 12 12.80 -14.23 -16.46
N GLY A 13 13.81 -13.54 -15.90
CA GLY A 13 14.29 -12.31 -16.52
C GLY A 13 15.24 -11.48 -15.67
N VAL A 14 15.47 -10.26 -16.13
CA VAL A 14 16.36 -9.26 -15.51
C VAL A 14 15.62 -7.94 -15.23
N SER A 15 14.31 -8.01 -15.01
CA SER A 15 13.54 -6.83 -14.59
C SER A 15 14.05 -6.30 -13.25
N ALA A 16 13.76 -5.04 -12.97
CA ALA A 16 14.15 -4.40 -11.72
C ALA A 16 13.63 -5.17 -10.49
N GLU A 17 12.37 -5.60 -10.52
CA GLU A 17 11.78 -6.42 -9.47
C GLU A 17 12.48 -7.77 -9.32
N ILE A 18 12.83 -8.45 -10.41
CA ILE A 18 13.54 -9.73 -10.34
C ILE A 18 14.94 -9.55 -9.74
N LYS A 19 15.65 -8.44 -10.03
CA LYS A 19 16.93 -8.12 -9.36
C LYS A 19 16.74 -7.99 -7.85
N VAL A 20 15.68 -7.30 -7.42
CA VAL A 20 15.35 -7.12 -6.01
C VAL A 20 14.94 -8.45 -5.36
N TYR A 21 14.09 -9.24 -6.02
CA TYR A 21 13.68 -10.58 -5.57
C TYR A 21 14.91 -11.44 -5.26
N ARG A 22 15.83 -11.54 -6.22
CA ARG A 22 17.06 -12.34 -6.08
C ARG A 22 18.01 -11.80 -5.02
N ALA A 23 18.01 -10.49 -4.76
CA ALA A 23 18.75 -9.93 -3.64
C ALA A 23 18.11 -10.35 -2.31
N LEU A 24 16.80 -10.16 -2.17
CA LEU A 24 16.06 -10.46 -0.93
C LEU A 24 16.03 -11.96 -0.60
N GLU A 25 16.08 -12.85 -1.59
CA GLU A 25 16.23 -14.31 -1.43
C GLU A 25 17.46 -14.68 -0.58
N LYS A 26 18.53 -13.88 -0.66
CA LYS A 26 19.80 -14.10 0.07
C LYS A 26 19.74 -13.74 1.56
N LEU A 27 18.66 -13.11 2.02
CA LEU A 27 18.47 -12.79 3.44
C LEU A 27 18.45 -14.07 4.30
N THR A 28 18.58 -13.92 5.61
CA THR A 28 18.46 -15.03 6.56
C THR A 28 17.00 -15.51 6.69
N ASP A 29 16.81 -16.72 7.20
CA ASP A 29 15.50 -17.41 7.26
C ASP A 29 14.53 -16.84 8.30
N ASP A 30 14.99 -15.90 9.11
CA ASP A 30 14.18 -15.06 9.99
C ASP A 30 13.37 -14.00 9.23
N TYR A 31 13.78 -13.65 8.01
CA TYR A 31 12.99 -12.80 7.11
C TYR A 31 11.96 -13.60 6.32
N ILE A 32 10.77 -13.04 6.21
CA ILE A 32 9.71 -13.53 5.31
C ILE A 32 9.44 -12.45 4.27
N VAL A 33 9.43 -12.82 3.00
CA VAL A 33 9.24 -11.88 1.89
C VAL A 33 8.02 -12.29 1.09
N PHE A 34 7.15 -11.35 0.79
CA PHE A 34 6.08 -11.53 -0.18
C PHE A 34 6.40 -10.65 -1.38
N TYR A 35 6.38 -11.23 -2.57
CA TYR A 35 6.60 -10.56 -3.84
C TYR A 35 5.29 -10.47 -4.61
N ASN A 36 5.03 -9.31 -5.22
CA ASN A 36 3.87 -9.03 -6.05
C ASN A 36 2.54 -9.40 -5.36
N LEU A 37 2.22 -8.66 -4.28
CA LEU A 37 0.94 -8.81 -3.59
C LEU A 37 -0.11 -7.89 -4.21
N GLU A 38 -1.05 -8.49 -4.92
CA GLU A 38 -2.27 -7.82 -5.35
C GLU A 38 -3.30 -7.75 -4.21
N TRP A 39 -3.96 -6.61 -4.06
CA TRP A 39 -5.09 -6.46 -3.15
C TRP A 39 -6.23 -5.67 -3.78
N LEU A 40 -7.45 -6.12 -3.49
CA LEU A 40 -8.68 -5.45 -3.91
C LEU A 40 -8.97 -4.29 -2.96
N CYS A 41 -8.91 -3.05 -3.45
CA CYS A 41 -9.44 -1.91 -2.73
C CYS A 41 -10.95 -2.07 -2.56
N ARG A 42 -11.45 -1.99 -1.31
CA ARG A 42 -12.90 -1.98 -1.04
C ARG A 42 -13.32 -0.56 -0.63
N GLY A 43 -14.28 0.05 -1.34
CA GLY A 43 -14.93 1.30 -0.92
C GLY A 43 -15.07 2.38 -2.01
N GLU A 44 -15.46 3.60 -1.60
CA GLU A 44 -15.76 4.76 -2.47
C GLU A 44 -14.56 5.30 -3.28
N ALA A 45 -13.34 4.87 -3.00
CA ALA A 45 -12.11 5.27 -3.71
C ALA A 45 -11.93 4.63 -5.11
N ALA A 46 -12.94 3.90 -5.57
CA ALA A 46 -12.91 3.08 -6.76
C ALA A 46 -13.51 3.72 -8.02
N ALA A 47 -14.06 4.93 -7.89
CA ALA A 47 -14.87 5.57 -8.91
C ALA A 47 -14.04 6.43 -9.90
N LEU A 48 -13.23 5.83 -10.78
CA LEU A 48 -12.69 6.52 -11.96
C LEU A 48 -12.64 5.58 -13.19
N GLU A 49 -13.54 5.90 -14.12
CA GLU A 49 -13.61 5.68 -15.59
C GLU A 49 -13.17 4.34 -16.21
N LEU A 50 -14.14 3.68 -16.86
CA LEU A 50 -13.98 2.47 -17.68
C LEU A 50 -14.38 2.77 -19.14
N PRO A 51 -13.87 2.04 -20.15
CA PRO A 51 -14.18 2.28 -21.56
C PRO A 51 -15.65 1.99 -21.92
N ASP A 52 -16.19 2.79 -22.85
CA ASP A 52 -17.62 2.91 -23.23
C ASP A 52 -18.32 1.64 -23.79
N PHE A 53 -17.64 0.50 -23.93
CA PHE A 53 -18.15 -0.67 -24.66
C PHE A 53 -18.71 -1.81 -23.79
N ILE A 54 -18.79 -1.66 -22.47
CA ILE A 54 -19.42 -2.65 -21.58
C ILE A 54 -20.83 -2.18 -21.21
N GLU A 55 -21.86 -2.78 -21.80
CA GLU A 55 -23.25 -2.58 -21.35
C GLU A 55 -23.45 -3.24 -19.97
N GLY A 56 -23.49 -2.42 -18.94
CA GLY A 56 -23.68 -2.78 -17.52
C GLY A 56 -23.12 -1.69 -16.63
N PRO A 57 -23.52 -1.58 -15.33
CA PRO A 57 -22.84 -0.64 -14.44
C PRO A 57 -21.33 -0.96 -14.49
N PRO A 58 -20.48 0.02 -14.84
CA PRO A 58 -19.06 -0.23 -15.04
C PRO A 58 -18.49 -0.84 -13.75
N PRO A 59 -17.55 -1.80 -13.78
CA PRO A 59 -16.86 -2.30 -12.57
C PRO A 59 -16.00 -1.21 -11.88
N VAL A 60 -16.57 -0.08 -11.47
CA VAL A 60 -15.92 1.05 -10.78
C VAL A 60 -15.80 0.80 -9.27
N LYS A 61 -15.57 -0.44 -8.82
CA LYS A 61 -15.64 -0.74 -7.37
C LYS A 61 -14.45 -1.39 -6.70
N TYR A 62 -13.38 -1.74 -7.43
CA TYR A 62 -12.18 -2.31 -6.81
C TYR A 62 -10.90 -1.89 -7.55
N PRO A 63 -10.23 -0.76 -7.21
CA PRO A 63 -8.87 -0.56 -7.65
C PRO A 63 -8.02 -1.74 -7.15
N LEU A 64 -7.35 -2.42 -8.07
CA LEU A 64 -6.27 -3.32 -7.68
C LEU A 64 -5.11 -2.43 -7.24
N GLY A 65 -4.67 -2.61 -6.00
CA GLY A 65 -3.38 -2.13 -5.57
C GLY A 65 -2.39 -3.28 -5.68
N GLU A 66 -1.20 -2.99 -6.16
CA GLU A 66 -0.08 -3.92 -6.17
C GLU A 66 0.94 -3.45 -5.15
N ILE A 67 1.54 -4.39 -4.44
CA ILE A 67 2.67 -4.16 -3.55
C ILE A 67 3.82 -5.04 -4.04
N ASP A 68 4.87 -4.41 -4.57
CA ASP A 68 6.02 -5.14 -5.13
C ASP A 68 6.65 -6.06 -4.07
N PHE A 69 6.96 -5.52 -2.89
CA PHE A 69 7.50 -6.32 -1.79
C PHE A 69 6.92 -5.97 -0.43
N VAL A 70 6.60 -7.01 0.34
CA VAL A 70 6.41 -6.94 1.79
C VAL A 70 7.47 -7.78 2.46
N VAL A 71 8.31 -7.16 3.29
CA VAL A 71 9.34 -7.85 4.07
C VAL A 71 8.94 -7.86 5.53
N LEU A 72 8.67 -9.04 6.10
CA LEU A 72 8.51 -9.20 7.54
C LEU A 72 9.88 -9.31 8.18
N ASP A 73 10.10 -8.43 9.15
CA ASP A 73 11.30 -8.36 9.97
C ASP A 73 10.88 -8.67 11.41
N PRO A 74 11.22 -9.84 11.96
CA PRO A 74 10.75 -10.25 13.28
C PRO A 74 11.20 -9.31 14.40
N GLN A 75 12.28 -8.54 14.21
CA GLN A 75 12.79 -7.58 15.19
C GLN A 75 12.09 -6.21 15.11
N PHE A 76 11.39 -5.93 14.01
CA PHE A 76 10.74 -4.64 13.77
C PHE A 76 9.22 -4.80 13.61
N GLY A 77 8.78 -5.53 12.59
CA GLY A 77 7.42 -5.47 12.07
C GLY A 77 7.40 -5.87 10.60
N CYS A 78 6.95 -4.97 9.73
CA CYS A 78 7.06 -5.15 8.28
C CYS A 78 7.55 -3.91 7.55
N PHE A 79 8.17 -4.11 6.40
CA PHE A 79 8.47 -3.08 5.41
C PHE A 79 7.67 -3.30 4.15
N VAL A 80 7.10 -2.23 3.61
CA VAL A 80 6.54 -2.20 2.26
C VAL A 80 7.51 -1.48 1.35
N ILE A 81 7.96 -2.17 0.29
CA ILE A 81 9.01 -1.68 -0.59
C ILE A 81 8.47 -1.63 -2.02
N GLU A 82 8.53 -0.45 -2.60
CA GLU A 82 8.28 -0.22 -4.04
C GLU A 82 9.58 -0.38 -4.83
N VAL A 83 9.53 -0.86 -6.07
CA VAL A 83 10.67 -0.98 -6.97
C VAL A 83 10.44 -0.11 -8.20
N LYS A 84 11.44 0.70 -8.55
CA LYS A 84 11.44 1.44 -9.82
C LYS A 84 12.72 1.14 -10.57
N GLY A 85 12.57 0.45 -11.70
CA GLY A 85 13.65 0.19 -12.65
C GLY A 85 14.02 1.40 -13.49
N GLY A 86 15.14 1.27 -14.19
CA GLY A 86 15.71 2.33 -15.02
C GLY A 86 16.46 3.39 -14.20
N LEU A 87 17.14 4.28 -14.91
CA LEU A 87 17.64 5.51 -14.31
C LEU A 87 16.46 6.37 -13.86
N ILE A 88 16.62 7.00 -12.69
CA ILE A 88 15.59 7.84 -12.09
C ILE A 88 16.03 9.31 -12.11
N LYS A 89 15.12 10.19 -12.51
CA LYS A 89 15.30 11.64 -12.47
C LYS A 89 14.18 12.28 -11.65
N LEU A 90 14.55 13.22 -10.78
CA LEU A 90 13.62 14.11 -10.09
C LEU A 90 13.86 15.53 -10.59
N GLU A 91 12.85 16.11 -11.23
CA GLU A 91 12.90 17.45 -11.83
C GLU A 91 11.68 18.24 -11.38
N ASP A 92 11.89 19.36 -10.69
CA ASP A 92 10.83 20.24 -10.15
C ASP A 92 9.73 19.49 -9.37
N GLY A 93 10.13 18.49 -8.57
CA GLY A 93 9.21 17.67 -7.76
C GLY A 93 8.49 16.56 -8.53
N THR A 94 8.77 16.40 -9.83
CA THR A 94 8.20 15.36 -10.69
C THR A 94 9.22 14.24 -10.92
N TRP A 95 8.78 13.00 -10.76
CA TRP A 95 9.61 11.80 -10.92
C TRP A 95 9.53 11.28 -12.35
N PHE A 96 10.67 10.81 -12.86
CA PHE A 96 10.80 10.19 -14.17
C PHE A 96 11.67 8.94 -14.07
N SER A 97 11.38 7.94 -14.91
CA SER A 97 12.23 6.79 -15.17
C SER A 97 12.52 6.65 -16.66
N VAL A 98 13.70 6.15 -17.01
CA VAL A 98 14.04 5.80 -18.39
C VAL A 98 13.67 4.33 -18.67
N ASP A 99 13.02 4.09 -19.80
CA ASP A 99 12.72 2.74 -20.27
C ASP A 99 13.93 2.05 -20.93
N ARG A 100 13.71 0.85 -21.48
CA ARG A 100 14.76 0.08 -22.17
C ARG A 100 15.16 0.68 -23.53
N GLN A 101 14.35 1.56 -24.08
CA GLN A 101 14.55 2.25 -25.35
C GLN A 101 15.29 3.58 -25.16
N GLY A 102 15.49 4.04 -23.92
CA GLY A 102 16.16 5.29 -23.59
C GLY A 102 15.21 6.48 -23.43
N GLU A 103 13.89 6.24 -23.45
CA GLU A 103 12.88 7.29 -23.35
C GLU A 103 12.49 7.56 -21.90
N TRP A 104 12.38 8.84 -21.56
CA TRP A 104 11.99 9.28 -20.21
C TRP A 104 10.47 9.33 -20.07
N HIS A 105 9.97 8.61 -19.08
CA HIS A 105 8.55 8.56 -18.73
C HIS A 105 8.33 9.17 -17.36
N ARG A 106 7.31 10.00 -17.24
CA ARG A 106 6.85 10.46 -15.92
C ARG A 106 6.32 9.26 -15.14
N ILE A 107 6.74 9.13 -13.90
CA ILE A 107 6.27 8.10 -12.96
C ILE A 107 5.69 8.74 -11.71
N ASP A 108 4.91 7.96 -10.98
CA ASP A 108 4.48 8.33 -9.65
C ASP A 108 5.66 8.38 -8.67
N ASN A 109 5.50 9.16 -7.59
CA ASN A 109 6.50 9.21 -6.53
C ASN A 109 6.55 7.84 -5.82
N PRO A 110 7.69 7.13 -5.87
CA PRO A 110 7.80 5.76 -5.36
C PRO A 110 7.56 5.68 -3.84
N ILE A 111 7.94 6.73 -3.10
CA ILE A 111 7.73 6.80 -1.65
C ILE A 111 6.25 7.00 -1.33
N LEU A 112 5.52 7.77 -2.14
CA LEU A 112 4.07 7.93 -1.94
C LEU A 112 3.31 6.64 -2.28
N GLN A 113 3.74 5.90 -3.30
CA GLN A 113 3.19 4.58 -3.64
C GLN A 113 3.43 3.58 -2.51
N ALA A 114 4.68 3.41 -2.05
CA ALA A 114 5.02 2.54 -0.93
C ALA A 114 4.24 2.91 0.34
N ARG A 115 4.09 4.20 0.65
CA ARG A 115 3.31 4.69 1.79
C ARG A 115 1.83 4.31 1.69
N LYS A 116 1.21 4.52 0.52
CA LYS A 116 -0.20 4.16 0.27
C LYS A 116 -0.40 2.66 0.49
N ASN A 117 0.49 1.85 -0.08
CA ASN A 117 0.48 0.39 0.01
C ASN A 117 0.68 -0.12 1.45
N MET A 118 1.58 0.51 2.22
CA MET A 118 1.76 0.20 3.64
C MET A 118 0.46 0.41 4.44
N TYR A 119 -0.22 1.55 4.27
CA TYR A 119 -1.47 1.79 5.00
C TYR A 119 -2.58 0.84 4.59
N ALA A 120 -2.66 0.48 3.30
CA ALA A 120 -3.60 -0.53 2.82
C ALA A 120 -3.35 -1.90 3.48
N LEU A 121 -2.09 -2.36 3.49
CA LEU A 121 -1.70 -3.61 4.13
C LEU A 121 -2.06 -3.62 5.63
N ILE A 122 -1.72 -2.56 6.35
CA ILE A 122 -2.05 -2.44 7.78
C ILE A 122 -3.57 -2.46 8.00
N GLY A 123 -4.32 -1.73 7.16
CA GLY A 123 -5.78 -1.73 7.19
C GLY A 123 -6.35 -3.14 7.03
N LYS A 124 -5.81 -3.89 6.07
CA LYS A 124 -6.20 -5.28 5.81
C LYS A 124 -5.88 -6.20 6.99
N LEU A 125 -4.67 -6.10 7.54
CA LEU A 125 -4.26 -6.90 8.70
C LEU A 125 -5.15 -6.61 9.92
N ARG A 126 -5.57 -5.36 10.14
CA ARG A 126 -6.47 -4.97 11.23
C ARG A 126 -7.89 -5.52 11.13
N GLU A 127 -8.34 -5.99 9.96
CA GLU A 127 -9.60 -6.73 9.84
C GLU A 127 -9.56 -8.03 10.69
N MET A 128 -8.37 -8.62 10.84
CA MET A 128 -8.14 -9.87 11.56
C MET A 128 -8.24 -9.65 13.09
N PRO A 129 -8.96 -10.52 13.83
CA PRO A 129 -9.11 -10.38 15.29
C PRO A 129 -7.78 -10.24 16.06
N ARG A 130 -6.73 -10.93 15.60
CA ARG A 130 -5.40 -10.90 16.21
C ARG A 130 -4.71 -9.53 16.15
N PHE A 131 -4.97 -8.75 15.10
CA PHE A 131 -4.29 -7.48 14.86
C PHE A 131 -5.19 -6.25 15.03
N ARG A 132 -6.51 -6.44 15.19
CA ARG A 132 -7.52 -5.37 15.27
C ARG A 132 -7.17 -4.26 16.27
N ASN A 133 -6.74 -4.63 17.47
CA ASN A 133 -6.42 -3.70 18.55
C ASN A 133 -4.92 -3.69 18.89
N ARG A 134 -4.08 -4.19 17.97
CA ARG A 134 -2.63 -4.25 18.15
C ARG A 134 -1.94 -3.22 17.28
N TYR A 135 -0.94 -2.58 17.86
CA TYR A 135 -0.02 -1.75 17.11
C TYR A 135 0.95 -2.62 16.31
N LEU A 136 0.93 -2.48 14.98
CA LEU A 136 1.89 -3.11 14.08
C LEU A 136 2.89 -2.05 13.64
N TYR A 137 4.16 -2.26 13.98
CA TYR A 137 5.24 -1.46 13.43
C TYR A 137 5.35 -1.75 11.94
N ALA A 138 5.35 -0.70 11.14
CA ALA A 138 5.48 -0.79 9.71
C ALA A 138 6.33 0.38 9.21
N GLY A 139 7.10 0.13 8.17
CA GLY A 139 7.84 1.13 7.44
C GLY A 139 7.57 1.00 5.95
N TYR A 140 7.87 2.05 5.21
CA TYR A 140 7.84 2.03 3.75
C TYR A 140 9.13 2.60 3.18
N GLY A 141 9.49 2.15 1.98
CA GLY A 141 10.65 2.63 1.24
C GLY A 141 10.58 2.23 -0.22
N ALA A 142 11.62 2.55 -0.98
CA ALA A 142 11.74 2.13 -2.37
C ALA A 142 13.14 1.57 -2.67
N ILE A 143 13.25 0.67 -3.64
CA ILE A 143 14.54 0.23 -4.18
C ILE A 143 14.63 0.67 -5.64
N LEU A 144 15.76 1.31 -5.98
CA LEU A 144 16.12 1.78 -7.31
C LEU A 144 17.31 0.94 -7.80
N PRO A 145 17.06 -0.29 -8.31
CA PRO A 145 18.12 -1.28 -8.54
C PRO A 145 19.08 -0.92 -9.66
N ASP A 146 18.73 0.05 -10.50
CA ASP A 146 19.52 0.51 -11.65
C ASP A 146 20.22 1.86 -11.39
N VAL A 147 20.15 2.37 -10.16
CA VAL A 147 20.67 3.68 -9.77
C VAL A 147 21.75 3.53 -8.71
N ALA A 148 22.88 4.22 -8.89
CA ALA A 148 23.90 4.35 -7.85
C ALA A 148 23.43 5.31 -6.75
N SER A 149 23.82 5.04 -5.49
CA SER A 149 23.40 5.88 -4.36
C SER A 149 23.88 7.33 -4.54
N PRO A 150 22.97 8.32 -4.56
CA PRO A 150 23.37 9.72 -4.53
C PRO A 150 23.88 10.09 -3.13
N HIS A 151 24.59 11.21 -3.00
CA HIS A 151 25.04 11.71 -1.70
C HIS A 151 24.10 12.78 -1.11
N ARG A 152 22.82 12.78 -1.50
CA ARG A 152 21.83 13.78 -1.06
C ARG A 152 20.40 13.21 -1.11
N ASP A 153 19.53 13.85 -0.34
CA ASP A 153 18.09 13.57 -0.34
C ASP A 153 17.40 13.97 -1.64
N PHE A 154 16.25 13.34 -1.90
CA PHE A 154 15.34 13.70 -3.00
C PHE A 154 14.30 14.75 -2.57
N GLY A 155 14.64 15.56 -1.57
CA GLY A 155 13.78 16.57 -0.96
C GLY A 155 13.24 16.17 0.42
N LEU A 156 12.57 17.10 1.08
CA LEU A 156 12.14 16.96 2.49
C LEU A 156 11.25 15.73 2.77
N GLY A 157 10.44 15.33 1.79
CA GLY A 157 9.54 14.17 1.91
C GLY A 157 10.15 12.84 1.45
N ALA A 158 11.39 12.84 0.98
CA ALA A 158 12.07 11.69 0.39
C ALA A 158 13.55 11.65 0.80
N PRO A 159 13.84 11.53 2.12
CA PRO A 159 15.20 11.39 2.60
C PRO A 159 15.82 10.08 2.09
N ILE A 160 17.13 10.08 1.88
CA ILE A 160 17.83 9.00 1.18
C ILE A 160 17.72 7.65 1.91
N GLU A 161 17.51 7.65 3.22
CA GLU A 161 17.34 6.44 4.05
C GLU A 161 16.10 5.62 3.67
N LEU A 162 15.13 6.23 2.98
CA LEU A 162 13.97 5.50 2.45
C LEU A 162 14.30 4.71 1.17
N PHE A 163 15.46 4.94 0.57
CA PHE A 163 15.86 4.34 -0.70
C PHE A 163 16.99 3.31 -0.56
N GLY A 164 16.81 2.18 -1.24
CA GLY A 164 17.87 1.23 -1.56
C GLY A 164 18.33 1.45 -3.00
N PHE A 165 19.61 1.21 -3.26
CA PHE A 165 20.25 1.46 -4.56
C PHE A 165 20.92 0.20 -5.09
N ALA A 166 21.46 0.27 -6.31
CA ALA A 166 22.13 -0.86 -6.97
C ALA A 166 23.16 -1.56 -6.07
N GLY A 167 23.98 -0.79 -5.34
CA GLY A 167 25.00 -1.35 -4.43
C GLY A 167 24.44 -2.04 -3.18
N ASP A 168 23.18 -1.77 -2.80
CA ASP A 168 22.54 -2.46 -1.68
C ASP A 168 22.04 -3.86 -2.07
N LEU A 169 21.96 -4.20 -3.35
CA LEU A 169 21.51 -5.53 -3.80
C LEU A 169 22.53 -6.63 -3.49
N ASP A 170 23.80 -6.26 -3.28
CA ASP A 170 24.85 -7.20 -2.85
C ASP A 170 24.62 -7.65 -1.40
N ASP A 171 24.19 -6.73 -0.54
CA ASP A 171 23.76 -6.99 0.84
C ASP A 171 22.52 -6.17 1.23
N PRO A 172 21.31 -6.67 0.95
CA PRO A 172 20.07 -5.92 1.20
C PRO A 172 19.82 -5.66 2.68
N ARG A 173 20.53 -6.32 3.59
CA ARG A 173 20.45 -6.06 5.03
C ARG A 173 20.90 -4.64 5.37
N LEU A 174 21.83 -4.06 4.60
CA LEU A 174 22.29 -2.69 4.79
C LEU A 174 21.14 -1.70 4.58
N TYR A 175 20.41 -1.85 3.46
CA TYR A 175 19.23 -1.04 3.20
C TYR A 175 18.14 -1.26 4.27
N LEU A 176 17.78 -2.50 4.58
CA LEU A 176 16.77 -2.80 5.58
C LEU A 176 17.13 -2.26 6.97
N SER A 177 18.43 -2.27 7.33
CA SER A 177 18.91 -1.70 8.60
C SER A 177 18.78 -0.18 8.63
N ARG A 178 19.10 0.52 7.54
CA ARG A 178 18.88 1.98 7.42
C ARG A 178 17.39 2.31 7.52
N LEU A 179 16.55 1.57 6.79
CA LEU A 179 15.10 1.73 6.78
C LEU A 179 14.51 1.50 8.18
N ARG A 180 14.95 0.44 8.86
CA ARG A 180 14.58 0.12 10.24
C ARG A 180 14.91 1.27 11.19
N SER A 181 16.14 1.79 11.16
CA SER A 181 16.55 2.91 12.01
C SER A 181 15.70 4.15 11.77
N GLN A 182 15.42 4.48 10.50
CA GLN A 182 14.60 5.64 10.13
C GLN A 182 13.18 5.53 10.72
N TRP A 183 12.53 4.37 10.55
CA TRP A 183 11.18 4.17 11.05
C TRP A 183 11.11 4.02 12.57
N LEU A 184 12.07 3.31 13.18
CA LEU A 184 12.12 3.19 14.65
C LEU A 184 12.24 4.55 15.31
N HIS A 185 13.08 5.45 14.79
CA HIS A 185 13.21 6.81 15.30
C HIS A 185 11.86 7.55 15.31
N LEU A 186 11.14 7.52 14.19
CA LEU A 186 9.83 8.16 14.07
C LEU A 186 8.78 7.53 14.99
N TRP A 187 8.78 6.20 15.14
CA TRP A 187 7.81 5.50 15.98
C TRP A 187 8.09 5.64 17.48
N GLN A 188 9.36 5.70 17.89
CA GLN A 188 9.74 5.95 19.29
C GLN A 188 9.31 7.34 19.76
N SER A 189 9.35 8.36 18.89
CA SER A 189 8.85 9.71 19.21
C SER A 189 7.33 9.76 19.52
N ARG A 190 6.55 8.76 19.07
CA ARG A 190 5.11 8.61 19.36
C ARG A 190 4.83 7.74 20.59
N SER A 191 5.85 7.12 21.17
CA SER A 191 5.76 6.17 22.29
C SER A 191 5.66 6.83 23.67
N SER A 192 5.68 8.17 23.75
CA SER A 192 5.58 8.91 25.01
C SER A 192 4.16 9.04 25.57
N ASP A 193 3.14 8.48 24.91
CA ASP A 193 1.76 8.39 25.40
C ASP A 193 1.60 7.21 26.38
N PRO A 194 1.50 7.45 27.71
CA PRO A 194 1.47 6.38 28.72
C PRO A 194 0.22 5.49 28.66
N GLY A 195 -0.83 5.93 27.95
CA GLY A 195 -2.10 5.21 27.84
C GLY A 195 -2.13 4.15 26.73
N LYS A 196 -1.14 4.15 25.82
CA LYS A 196 -1.05 3.19 24.72
C LYS A 196 0.13 2.27 24.96
N ARG A 197 -0.14 1.07 25.50
CA ARG A 197 0.83 -0.03 25.52
C ARG A 197 1.14 -0.43 24.07
N TYR A 198 2.12 0.20 23.46
CA TYR A 198 2.72 -0.28 22.23
C TYR A 198 3.35 -1.64 22.56
N ALA A 199 2.98 -2.68 21.79
CA ALA A 199 3.61 -3.99 21.92
C ALA A 199 5.13 -3.82 21.77
N ALA A 200 5.92 -4.68 22.42
CA ALA A 200 7.34 -4.81 22.10
C ALA A 200 7.51 -4.86 20.57
N THR A 201 8.45 -4.09 20.02
CA THR A 201 8.76 -4.08 18.59
C THR A 201 8.91 -5.51 18.07
N GLY A 202 8.41 -5.78 16.87
CA GLY A 202 8.54 -7.09 16.22
C GLY A 202 7.26 -7.90 16.04
N LEU A 203 7.45 -9.05 15.42
CA LEU A 203 6.42 -10.05 15.14
C LEU A 203 6.84 -11.37 15.78
N SER A 204 5.95 -11.97 16.57
CA SER A 204 6.15 -13.34 17.05
C SER A 204 6.03 -14.33 15.89
N SER A 205 6.58 -15.54 16.04
CA SER A 205 6.42 -16.61 15.03
C SER A 205 4.94 -16.92 14.74
N GLU A 206 4.08 -16.79 15.75
CA GLU A 206 2.63 -16.95 15.58
C GLU A 206 2.05 -15.81 14.72
N ASP A 207 2.47 -14.55 14.96
CA ASP A 207 2.05 -13.41 14.14
C ASP A 207 2.43 -13.61 12.67
N CYS A 208 3.68 -14.00 12.42
CA CYS A 208 4.17 -14.32 11.09
C CYS A 208 3.31 -15.43 10.43
N GLY A 209 2.94 -16.47 11.18
CA GLY A 209 2.06 -17.53 10.69
C GLY A 209 0.67 -17.04 10.28
N TYR A 210 0.09 -16.09 11.03
CA TYR A 210 -1.18 -15.47 10.66
C TYR A 210 -1.06 -14.59 9.42
N ILE A 211 0.03 -13.82 9.29
CA ILE A 211 0.28 -12.97 8.13
C ILE A 211 0.50 -13.82 6.87
N ILE A 212 1.31 -14.88 6.95
CA ILE A 212 1.52 -15.82 5.83
C ILE A 212 0.19 -16.40 5.37
N ARG A 213 -0.66 -16.90 6.28
CA ARG A 213 -1.97 -17.45 5.90
C ARG A 213 -2.90 -16.42 5.24
N ALA A 214 -2.73 -15.14 5.54
CA ALA A 214 -3.54 -14.08 4.98
C ALA A 214 -3.02 -13.61 3.60
N LEU A 215 -1.70 -13.55 3.42
CA LEU A 215 -1.06 -12.98 2.22
C LEU A 215 -0.64 -14.03 1.19
N ALA A 216 -0.37 -15.26 1.61
CA ALA A 216 0.00 -16.39 0.76
C ALA A 216 -0.70 -17.69 1.23
N PRO A 217 -2.04 -17.79 1.09
CA PRO A 217 -2.79 -18.93 1.58
C PRO A 217 -2.47 -20.21 0.79
N SER A 218 -2.29 -21.32 1.49
CA SER A 218 -2.28 -22.66 0.89
C SER A 218 -3.65 -23.31 1.10
N MET A 219 -4.31 -23.70 0.01
CA MET A 219 -5.61 -24.39 0.07
C MET A 219 -5.73 -25.49 -0.98
N GLU A 220 -6.35 -26.61 -0.61
CA GLU A 220 -6.73 -27.67 -1.53
C GLU A 220 -8.17 -27.44 -1.99
N LEU A 221 -8.37 -27.23 -3.29
CA LEU A 221 -9.70 -27.05 -3.87
C LEU A 221 -10.30 -28.43 -4.19
N ARG A 222 -11.44 -28.74 -3.55
CA ARG A 222 -12.13 -30.02 -3.77
C ARG A 222 -13.13 -29.91 -4.91
N ARG A 223 -13.30 -31.00 -5.66
CA ARG A 223 -14.38 -31.12 -6.65
C ARG A 223 -15.74 -31.00 -5.94
N PRO A 224 -16.74 -30.35 -6.54
CA PRO A 224 -18.11 -30.43 -6.05
C PRO A 224 -18.50 -31.91 -5.97
N THR A 225 -18.97 -32.37 -4.82
CA THR A 225 -19.55 -33.71 -4.72
C THR A 225 -20.75 -33.77 -5.64
N SER A 226 -20.67 -34.60 -6.70
CA SER A 226 -21.84 -34.95 -7.49
C SER A 226 -22.89 -35.53 -6.56
N ALA A 227 -24.06 -34.89 -6.47
CA ALA A 227 -25.22 -35.45 -5.80
C ALA A 227 -25.58 -36.77 -6.49
N GLY A 228 -25.09 -37.89 -5.93
CA GLY A 228 -25.17 -39.19 -6.59
C GLY A 228 -24.79 -40.39 -5.73
N ASP A 229 -24.42 -40.19 -4.46
CA ASP A 229 -24.32 -41.32 -3.52
C ASP A 229 -25.71 -41.68 -3.01
N LYS A 230 -26.31 -42.67 -3.68
CA LYS A 230 -27.51 -43.37 -3.24
C LYS A 230 -27.27 -43.93 -1.85
N HIS A 231 -27.88 -43.34 -0.83
CA HIS A 231 -28.10 -44.02 0.44
C HIS A 231 -29.04 -45.21 0.21
N PRO A 232 -28.69 -46.44 0.65
CA PRO A 232 -29.62 -47.56 0.61
C PRO A 232 -30.62 -47.39 1.77
N GLY A 233 -31.87 -47.11 1.41
CA GLY A 233 -33.08 -47.50 2.14
C GLY A 233 -33.28 -47.00 3.57
N LYS A 234 -34.21 -46.07 3.75
CA LYS A 234 -35.20 -46.13 4.85
C LYS A 234 -36.60 -45.77 4.35
N PRO A 235 -37.65 -46.48 4.82
CA PRO A 235 -39.01 -46.42 4.26
C PRO A 235 -39.77 -45.17 4.71
N GLY A 236 -40.79 -44.84 3.91
CA GLY A 236 -41.41 -43.53 3.84
C GLY A 236 -42.18 -43.07 5.08
N ALA A 237 -42.31 -41.75 5.17
CA ALA A 237 -43.37 -41.07 5.89
C ALA A 237 -43.92 -39.98 4.97
N HIS A 238 -45.21 -40.10 4.67
CA HIS A 238 -46.00 -39.15 3.89
C HIS A 238 -45.99 -37.76 4.52
N CYS A 239 -45.73 -36.72 3.72
CA CYS A 239 -46.26 -35.39 3.97
C CYS A 239 -47.03 -34.96 2.71
N GLN A 240 -48.34 -34.82 2.89
CA GLN A 240 -49.26 -34.25 1.89
C GLN A 240 -48.88 -32.79 1.62
N ALA A 241 -48.93 -32.41 0.35
CA ALA A 241 -48.81 -31.03 -0.09
C ALA A 241 -50.12 -30.30 0.14
N ASP A 242 -50.06 -29.13 0.78
CA ASP A 242 -51.15 -28.16 0.86
C ASP A 242 -50.78 -26.97 -0.05
N PRO A 243 -51.54 -26.65 -1.12
CA PRO A 243 -51.20 -25.58 -2.04
C PRO A 243 -51.89 -24.28 -1.60
N GLY A 244 -51.14 -23.37 -0.98
CA GLY A 244 -51.69 -22.09 -0.55
C GLY A 244 -50.66 -20.97 -0.39
N ALA A 245 -50.76 -19.99 -1.29
CA ALA A 245 -50.30 -18.60 -1.17
C ALA A 245 -48.78 -18.31 -1.13
N VAL A 246 -48.25 -17.98 -2.30
CA VAL A 246 -47.06 -17.11 -2.43
C VAL A 246 -47.53 -15.66 -2.35
N GLN A 247 -47.10 -14.94 -1.33
CA GLN A 247 -46.99 -13.47 -1.38
C GLN A 247 -45.69 -13.07 -0.68
N ALA A 248 -44.79 -12.46 -1.46
CA ALA A 248 -43.55 -11.88 -1.00
C ALA A 248 -43.85 -10.60 -0.20
N ALA A 249 -43.43 -10.56 1.07
CA ALA A 249 -43.42 -9.34 1.86
C ALA A 249 -42.01 -8.72 1.82
N ALA A 250 -41.91 -7.55 1.18
CA ALA A 250 -40.78 -6.65 1.33
C ALA A 250 -40.74 -6.10 2.76
N VAL A 251 -39.58 -6.13 3.40
CA VAL A 251 -39.36 -5.53 4.72
C VAL A 251 -38.90 -4.09 4.52
N PRO A 252 -39.57 -3.07 5.10
CA PRO A 252 -39.12 -1.69 5.01
C PRO A 252 -38.01 -1.39 6.04
N PHE A 253 -37.04 -0.55 5.63
CA PHE A 253 -36.07 0.08 6.52
C PHE A 253 -36.77 1.15 7.39
N PRO A 254 -36.46 1.23 8.70
CA PRO A 254 -36.99 2.29 9.54
C PRO A 254 -36.14 3.57 9.42
N ASP A 255 -36.81 4.68 9.09
CA ASP A 255 -36.36 6.05 9.33
C ASP A 255 -36.32 6.33 10.84
N GLN A 256 -35.25 6.98 11.33
CA GLN A 256 -35.31 7.87 12.50
C GLN A 256 -34.30 9.03 12.37
N GLU A 257 -34.83 10.21 12.01
CA GLU A 257 -34.46 11.50 12.62
C GLU A 257 -35.00 11.51 14.07
N GLY A 258 -34.41 12.11 15.12
CA GLY A 258 -33.21 12.91 15.32
C GLY A 258 -33.11 13.27 16.82
N THR A 259 -32.17 14.18 17.16
CA THR A 259 -31.89 14.87 18.45
C THR A 259 -30.61 14.42 19.18
N ASP A 260 -29.53 15.21 19.06
CA ASP A 260 -29.21 16.27 20.03
C ASP A 260 -28.03 17.13 19.51
N GLN A 261 -28.22 18.44 19.53
CA GLN A 261 -27.29 19.46 19.08
C GLN A 261 -26.54 20.05 20.30
N ARG A 262 -25.20 19.95 20.35
CA ARG A 262 -24.35 20.92 21.08
C ARG A 262 -23.06 21.27 20.34
N ARG A 263 -23.23 22.20 19.40
CA ARG A 263 -22.46 23.44 19.12
C ARG A 263 -21.07 23.63 19.79
N CYS A 264 -20.05 23.89 18.96
CA CYS A 264 -19.13 25.05 19.05
C CYS A 264 -18.34 25.24 17.73
N ARG A 265 -18.85 26.10 16.83
CA ARG A 265 -18.33 27.43 16.45
C ARG A 265 -17.03 27.45 15.61
N HIS A 266 -17.18 27.61 14.29
CA HIS A 266 -16.27 28.42 13.49
C HIS A 266 -17.00 29.69 13.03
N ARG A 267 -16.36 30.83 13.31
CA ARG A 267 -16.82 32.18 13.04
C ARG A 267 -16.31 32.54 11.64
N GLN A 268 -17.21 32.66 10.67
CA GLN A 268 -16.96 33.35 9.42
C GLN A 268 -17.62 34.72 9.55
N ASP A 269 -16.81 35.77 9.61
CA ASP A 269 -17.30 37.14 9.49
C ASP A 269 -17.28 37.51 7.99
N HIS A 270 -18.46 37.89 7.49
CA HIS A 270 -18.71 38.44 6.16
C HIS A 270 -18.19 39.88 6.05
N ALA A 271 -17.70 40.26 4.87
CA ALA A 271 -18.08 41.53 4.22
C ALA A 271 -17.63 41.52 2.75
N GLY A 272 -18.59 41.52 1.82
CA GLY A 272 -18.36 41.91 0.44
C GLY A 272 -18.53 43.41 0.28
N LEU A 273 -17.86 44.00 -0.72
CA LEU A 273 -18.25 45.23 -1.41
C LEU A 273 -17.53 45.29 -2.76
N SER A 274 -18.15 45.97 -3.71
CA SER A 274 -18.08 45.76 -5.15
C SER A 274 -17.22 46.78 -5.92
N LYS A 275 -16.85 46.37 -7.16
CA LYS A 275 -16.56 47.15 -8.39
C LYS A 275 -15.41 48.19 -8.41
N GLY A 276 -14.54 48.04 -9.41
CA GLY A 276 -13.82 49.14 -10.08
C GLY A 276 -12.44 48.77 -10.64
N ALA A 277 -12.31 48.64 -11.96
CA ALA A 277 -11.03 48.76 -12.68
C ALA A 277 -10.64 50.25 -12.78
N PRO A 278 -9.34 50.63 -12.89
CA PRO A 278 -8.71 50.75 -14.22
C PRO A 278 -7.17 50.52 -14.32
N SER A 279 -6.73 50.23 -15.56
CA SER A 279 -5.46 50.46 -16.29
C SER A 279 -4.11 50.88 -15.62
N GLY A 280 -3.08 50.01 -15.78
CA GLY A 280 -1.64 50.25 -16.17
C GLY A 280 -0.70 51.17 -15.34
N PRO A 281 0.66 51.18 -15.56
CA PRO A 281 1.54 50.42 -16.47
C PRO A 281 2.77 49.75 -15.73
N PRO A 282 3.83 49.23 -16.41
CA PRO A 282 4.68 48.14 -15.90
C PRO A 282 6.09 48.53 -15.41
N GLY A 283 6.73 47.61 -14.66
CA GLY A 283 8.19 47.46 -14.62
C GLY A 283 8.79 47.45 -13.22
N LEU A 284 9.47 46.35 -12.86
CA LEU A 284 10.82 46.37 -12.28
C LEU A 284 11.40 44.96 -12.19
N ARG A 285 12.47 44.75 -12.95
CA ARG A 285 13.39 43.62 -12.89
C ARG A 285 14.33 43.83 -11.70
N HIS A 286 14.56 42.81 -10.88
CA HIS A 286 15.80 42.66 -10.10
C HIS A 286 16.15 41.16 -10.08
N LEU A 287 17.08 40.73 -10.94
CA LEU A 287 18.53 40.60 -10.66
C LEU A 287 18.83 39.42 -9.74
N VAL A 288 19.05 38.28 -10.39
CA VAL A 288 19.73 37.09 -9.87
C VAL A 288 21.16 37.47 -9.50
N TYR A 289 21.53 37.25 -8.24
CA TYR A 289 22.92 37.36 -7.78
C TYR A 289 23.57 35.98 -7.84
N LEU A 290 24.45 35.77 -8.82
CA LEU A 290 25.35 34.62 -8.87
C LEU A 290 26.63 34.98 -8.10
N PRO A 291 27.06 34.22 -7.08
CA PRO A 291 28.41 34.33 -6.56
C PRO A 291 29.38 33.63 -7.52
N GLN A 292 30.35 34.39 -8.03
CA GLN A 292 31.50 33.90 -8.79
C GLN A 292 32.31 32.91 -7.97
N GLN A 293 32.63 31.77 -8.60
CA GLN A 293 33.72 30.89 -8.21
C GLN A 293 35.05 31.61 -8.47
N ALA A 294 35.94 31.59 -7.49
CA ALA A 294 37.34 31.91 -7.64
C ALA A 294 38.14 30.67 -7.24
N PHE A 295 38.79 30.01 -8.18
CA PHE A 295 39.98 29.20 -7.95
C PHE A 295 40.78 29.11 -9.25
N GLY A 296 42.08 29.41 -9.12
CA GLY A 296 43.23 28.75 -9.77
C GLY A 296 43.16 28.43 -11.25
#